data_AF-A0A3S1EXL4-F1
#
_entry.id   AF-A0A3S1EXL4-F1
#
_cell.length_a   1.000
_cell.length_b   1.000
_cell.length_c   1.000
_cell.angle_alpha   90.00
_cell.angle_beta   90.00
_cell.angle_gamma   90.00
#
_symmetry.space_group_name_H-M   'P 1'
#
loop_
_entity.id
_entity.type
_entity.pdbx_description
1 polymer ?
#
loop_
_entity_poly.entity_id
_entity_poly.type
_entity_poly.pdbx_seq_one_letter_code
_entity_poly.pdbx_strand_id
1 'polypeptide(L)'
;MKSMIRNASVAAAALLIGLAATAVTRADDKPTLAFVVNGASDFWKAAEAGVKKAQGELPDYNLELKYPEQSAVAIQQRLMDDLVTAGVKGIMVSAVDPKTSTDGLNKIASETALFTTDSDAPQTKRVAYIGSSNVDAGKQAAEIAKKAMPNGGKCLGFVGLLGADNAKERIQGMKDGLAGSKIELVDVRGDDIDQARAKKNVEDALVASPDITCMVGFYSYNTPRIYEALRDAGKLGQITVVGFDDDPITLGGVKEGTVAATVVQQPFEWAYQGMKLMAAYLKGDKSGIPANNLIIIPTKIIGKDDVDAYAANLKAMAGK
;
A
#
# COMPACT_ATOMS: atom_id res chain seq x y z
N MET A 1 -61.37 75.65 -29.07
CA MET A 1 -61.44 75.87 -27.61
C MET A 1 -62.03 74.62 -26.97
N LYS A 2 -61.41 74.11 -25.90
CA LYS A 2 -61.73 72.89 -25.10
C LYS A 2 -61.14 71.55 -25.58
N SER A 3 -59.91 71.36 -25.10
CA SER A 3 -59.37 70.13 -24.50
C SER A 3 -60.41 69.17 -23.93
N MET A 4 -60.24 67.87 -24.18
CA MET A 4 -60.27 66.88 -23.10
C MET A 4 -59.51 65.60 -23.48
N ILE A 5 -58.69 65.19 -22.52
CA ILE A 5 -57.73 64.09 -22.45
C ILE A 5 -58.43 62.80 -21.96
N ARG A 6 -57.75 61.64 -22.13
CA ARG A 6 -57.97 60.27 -21.56
C ARG A 6 -58.89 59.35 -22.39
N ASN A 7 -58.60 58.07 -22.65
CA ASN A 7 -57.75 57.09 -21.96
C ASN A 7 -57.10 56.09 -22.94
N ALA A 8 -55.89 55.66 -22.58
CA ALA A 8 -55.18 54.54 -23.18
C ALA A 8 -55.79 53.19 -22.73
N SER A 9 -55.76 52.20 -23.62
CA SER A 9 -55.73 50.77 -23.28
C SER A 9 -55.17 50.00 -24.48
N VAL A 10 -53.85 49.82 -24.48
CA VAL A 10 -53.13 48.93 -25.40
C VAL A 10 -53.27 47.52 -24.85
N ALA A 11 -53.97 46.65 -25.57
CA ALA A 11 -54.00 45.22 -25.27
C ALA A 11 -52.67 44.59 -25.74
N ALA A 12 -51.71 44.46 -24.82
CA ALA A 12 -50.50 43.69 -25.02
C ALA A 12 -50.82 42.19 -24.84
N ALA A 13 -50.82 41.43 -25.95
CA ALA A 13 -50.83 39.99 -25.91
C ALA A 13 -49.46 39.50 -25.40
N ALA A 14 -49.40 39.09 -24.14
CA ALA A 14 -48.20 38.50 -23.55
C ALA A 14 -47.96 37.10 -24.15
N LEU A 15 -46.91 36.97 -24.97
CA LEU A 15 -46.30 35.69 -25.29
C LEU A 15 -45.69 35.13 -24.00
N LEU A 16 -46.36 34.16 -23.38
CA LEU A 16 -45.76 33.28 -22.37
C LEU A 16 -44.82 32.31 -23.10
N ILE A 17 -43.58 32.75 -23.33
CA ILE A 17 -42.47 31.84 -23.63
C ILE A 17 -42.20 31.11 -22.32
N GLY A 18 -42.73 29.89 -22.21
CA GLY A 18 -42.41 28.97 -21.14
C GLY A 18 -40.89 28.74 -21.14
N LEU A 19 -40.22 29.30 -20.14
CA LEU A 19 -38.84 29.00 -19.83
C LEU A 19 -38.85 27.52 -19.36
N ALA A 20 -38.66 26.60 -20.30
CA ALA A 20 -38.28 25.24 -19.95
C ALA A 20 -36.93 25.35 -19.25
N ALA A 21 -36.96 25.34 -17.92
CA ALA A 21 -35.78 25.16 -17.11
C ALA A 21 -35.23 23.78 -17.47
N THR A 22 -34.31 23.73 -18.43
CA THR A 22 -33.37 22.64 -18.55
C THR A 22 -32.63 22.62 -17.22
N ALA A 23 -33.03 21.70 -16.35
CA ALA A 23 -32.22 21.30 -15.22
C ALA A 23 -30.89 20.87 -15.82
N VAL A 24 -29.90 21.76 -15.74
CA VAL A 24 -28.51 21.38 -15.86
C VAL A 24 -28.30 20.41 -14.72
N THR A 25 -28.33 19.11 -15.02
CA THR A 25 -27.83 18.10 -14.10
C THR A 25 -26.42 18.51 -13.76
N ARG A 26 -26.21 19.04 -12.54
CA ARG A 26 -24.88 19.14 -11.96
C ARG A 26 -24.25 17.76 -12.12
N ALA A 27 -23.09 17.69 -12.76
CA ALA A 27 -22.26 16.51 -12.66
C ALA A 27 -22.12 16.19 -11.16
N ASP A 28 -22.54 14.98 -10.77
CA ASP A 28 -22.76 14.59 -9.38
C ASP A 28 -21.59 15.00 -8.45
N ASP A 29 -21.91 15.69 -7.33
CA ASP A 29 -21.02 15.93 -6.19
C ASP A 29 -20.78 14.60 -5.41
N LYS A 30 -20.24 13.58 -6.08
CA LYS A 30 -19.99 12.26 -5.48
C LYS A 30 -18.96 12.39 -4.34
N PRO A 31 -19.22 11.83 -3.15
CA PRO A 31 -18.22 11.79 -2.08
C PRO A 31 -16.95 11.08 -2.57
N THR A 32 -15.80 11.68 -2.27
CA THR A 32 -14.49 11.10 -2.59
C THR A 32 -13.97 10.25 -1.43
N LEU A 33 -13.38 9.10 -1.74
CA LEU A 33 -12.56 8.27 -0.84
C LEU A 33 -11.13 8.19 -1.40
N ALA A 34 -10.14 8.32 -0.52
CA ALA A 34 -8.74 8.31 -0.91
C ALA A 34 -7.98 7.15 -0.27
N PHE A 35 -7.04 6.57 -1.02
CA PHE A 35 -6.00 5.71 -0.51
C PHE A 35 -4.65 6.41 -0.68
N VAL A 36 -4.04 6.79 0.43
CA VAL A 36 -2.72 7.43 0.50
C VAL A 36 -1.64 6.38 0.79
N VAL A 37 -0.69 6.19 -0.12
CA VAL A 37 0.43 5.25 0.09
C VAL A 37 1.58 5.90 0.86
N ASN A 38 2.54 5.11 1.32
CA ASN A 38 3.72 5.57 2.08
C ASN A 38 4.86 6.09 1.20
N GLY A 39 4.86 5.78 -0.10
CA GLY A 39 5.90 6.15 -1.05
C GLY A 39 5.69 5.54 -2.43
N ALA A 40 6.39 6.07 -3.44
CA ALA A 40 6.32 5.54 -4.80
C ALA A 40 7.01 4.17 -4.90
N SER A 41 6.28 3.18 -5.43
CA SER A 41 6.79 1.84 -5.71
C SER A 41 5.87 1.13 -6.70
N ASP A 42 6.44 0.29 -7.56
CA ASP A 42 5.69 -0.57 -8.49
C ASP A 42 4.77 -1.57 -7.77
N PHE A 43 5.05 -1.86 -6.50
CA PHE A 43 4.18 -2.61 -5.58
C PHE A 43 2.73 -2.09 -5.57
N TRP A 44 2.55 -0.77 -5.67
CA TRP A 44 1.24 -0.13 -5.57
C TRP A 44 0.39 -0.24 -6.85
N LYS A 45 0.95 -0.70 -7.99
CA LYS A 45 0.18 -0.90 -9.24
C LYS A 45 -0.98 -1.88 -9.07
N ALA A 46 -0.79 -2.91 -8.24
CA ALA A 46 -1.87 -3.85 -7.92
C ALA A 46 -2.96 -3.19 -7.06
N ALA A 47 -2.60 -2.30 -6.13
CA ALA A 47 -3.57 -1.49 -5.39
C ALA A 47 -4.34 -0.53 -6.31
N GLU A 48 -3.70 0.11 -7.29
CA GLU A 48 -4.38 0.94 -8.30
C GLU A 48 -5.44 0.13 -9.06
N ALA A 49 -5.12 -1.09 -9.48
CA ALA A 49 -6.07 -1.99 -10.12
C ALA A 49 -7.24 -2.35 -9.18
N GLY A 50 -6.98 -2.55 -7.89
CA GLY A 50 -8.00 -2.79 -6.86
C GLY A 50 -8.94 -1.59 -6.65
N VAL A 51 -8.38 -0.38 -6.58
CA VAL A 51 -9.18 0.87 -6.52
C VAL A 51 -10.03 1.01 -7.78
N LYS A 52 -9.46 0.79 -8.97
CA LYS A 52 -10.19 0.85 -10.24
C LYS A 52 -11.34 -0.17 -10.30
N LYS A 53 -11.11 -1.39 -9.80
CA LYS A 53 -12.16 -2.42 -9.71
C LYS A 53 -13.28 -1.98 -8.76
N ALA A 54 -12.94 -1.44 -7.59
CA ALA A 54 -13.92 -0.92 -6.63
C ALA A 54 -14.72 0.26 -7.22
N GLN A 55 -14.08 1.15 -7.98
CA GLN A 55 -14.74 2.30 -8.61
C GLN A 55 -15.87 1.87 -9.55
N GLY A 56 -15.70 0.76 -10.28
CA GLY A 56 -16.74 0.21 -11.15
C GLY A 56 -17.96 -0.35 -10.40
N GLU A 57 -17.83 -0.63 -9.10
CA GLU A 57 -18.90 -1.16 -8.24
C GLU A 57 -19.45 -0.12 -7.25
N LEU A 58 -18.79 1.03 -7.14
CA LEU A 58 -19.16 2.15 -6.28
C LEU A 58 -19.43 3.39 -7.14
N PRO A 59 -20.47 3.37 -8.00
CA PRO A 59 -20.74 4.47 -8.92
C PRO A 59 -21.13 5.77 -8.20
N ASP A 60 -21.51 5.70 -6.92
CA ASP A 60 -21.88 6.86 -6.08
C ASP A 60 -20.66 7.56 -5.45
N TYR A 61 -19.44 7.04 -5.63
CA TYR A 61 -18.21 7.59 -5.06
C TYR A 61 -17.19 7.93 -6.14
N ASN A 62 -16.30 8.87 -5.83
CA ASN A 62 -15.02 9.02 -6.51
C ASN A 62 -13.95 8.31 -5.68
N LEU A 63 -13.18 7.41 -6.27
CA LEU A 63 -12.09 6.72 -5.58
C LEU A 63 -10.75 7.15 -6.15
N GLU A 64 -9.82 7.52 -5.27
CA GLU A 64 -8.50 8.00 -5.67
C GLU A 64 -7.40 7.25 -4.93
N LEU A 65 -6.30 6.96 -5.63
CA LEU A 65 -5.04 6.55 -5.00
C LEU A 65 -4.05 7.70 -5.13
N LYS A 66 -3.36 8.05 -4.03
CA LYS A 66 -2.45 9.18 -3.95
C LYS A 66 -1.07 8.76 -3.48
N TYR A 67 -0.07 9.29 -4.17
CA TYR A 67 1.34 9.15 -3.80
C TYR A 67 1.83 10.45 -3.17
N PRO A 68 2.51 10.39 -2.01
CA PRO A 68 3.24 11.55 -1.53
C PRO A 68 4.45 11.79 -2.44
N GLU A 69 4.83 13.06 -2.63
CA GLU A 69 6.02 13.45 -3.41
C GLU A 69 7.31 12.85 -2.84
N GLN A 70 7.34 12.65 -1.52
CA GLN A 70 8.41 12.00 -0.78
C GLN A 70 7.82 11.22 0.39
N SER A 71 8.43 10.09 0.70
CA SER A 71 8.10 9.24 1.85
C SER A 71 8.53 9.88 3.18
N ALA A 72 7.85 10.96 3.57
CA ALA A 72 8.13 11.72 4.78
C ALA A 72 6.83 12.08 5.51
N VAL A 73 6.86 12.02 6.84
CA VAL A 73 5.68 12.27 7.70
C VAL A 73 5.02 13.61 7.39
N ALA A 74 5.80 14.69 7.29
CA ALA A 74 5.26 16.02 7.01
C ALA A 74 4.61 16.11 5.62
N ILE A 75 5.16 15.43 4.62
CA ILE A 75 4.63 15.43 3.25
C ILE A 75 3.35 14.60 3.17
N GLN A 76 3.32 13.42 3.80
CA GLN A 76 2.11 12.61 3.89
C GLN A 76 1.00 13.33 4.66
N GLN A 77 1.34 14.02 5.76
CA GLN A 77 0.38 14.82 6.52
C GLN A 77 -0.21 15.95 5.69
N ARG A 78 0.63 16.73 4.98
CA ARG A 78 0.17 17.81 4.09
C ARG A 78 -0.78 17.27 3.01
N LEU A 79 -0.42 16.17 2.37
CA LEU A 79 -1.28 15.52 1.37
C LEU A 79 -2.65 15.12 1.97
N MET A 80 -2.68 14.58 3.19
CA MET A 80 -3.94 14.24 3.85
C MET A 80 -4.74 15.49 4.27
N ASP A 81 -4.09 16.54 4.76
CA ASP A 81 -4.73 17.82 5.08
C ASP A 81 -5.38 18.45 3.82
N ASP A 82 -4.71 18.37 2.66
CA ASP A 82 -5.24 18.83 1.38
C ASP A 82 -6.48 18.02 0.96
N LEU A 83 -6.46 16.69 1.16
CA LEU A 83 -7.61 15.81 0.90
C LEU A 83 -8.79 16.14 1.82
N VAL A 84 -8.54 16.37 3.11
CA VAL A 84 -9.58 16.79 4.06
C VAL A 84 -10.16 18.14 3.66
N THR A 85 -9.32 19.11 3.29
CA THR A 85 -9.75 20.42 2.79
C THR A 85 -10.59 20.30 1.50
N ALA A 86 -10.25 19.36 0.63
CA ALA A 86 -11.03 19.03 -0.58
C ALA A 86 -12.34 18.28 -0.29
N GLY A 87 -12.65 17.98 0.98
CA GLY A 87 -13.92 17.39 1.40
C GLY A 87 -14.02 15.87 1.27
N VAL A 88 -12.87 15.16 1.16
CA VAL A 88 -12.79 13.69 1.13
C VAL A 88 -13.45 13.10 2.37
N LYS A 89 -14.29 12.07 2.18
CA LYS A 89 -15.12 11.49 3.25
C LYS A 89 -14.47 10.31 3.98
N GLY A 90 -13.44 9.72 3.39
CA GLY A 90 -12.62 8.71 4.05
C GLY A 90 -11.24 8.60 3.44
N ILE A 91 -10.26 8.32 4.27
CA ILE A 91 -8.86 8.14 3.89
C ILE A 91 -8.40 6.78 4.44
N MET A 92 -7.89 5.93 3.57
CA MET A 92 -7.09 4.76 3.95
C MET A 92 -5.61 5.10 3.73
N VAL A 93 -4.75 4.88 4.72
CA VAL A 93 -3.33 5.28 4.63
C VAL A 93 -2.37 4.15 4.99
N SER A 94 -1.27 4.01 4.23
CA SER A 94 -0.07 3.30 4.71
C SER A 94 0.84 4.30 5.40
N ALA A 95 0.97 4.20 6.72
CA ALA A 95 1.66 5.22 7.52
C ALA A 95 3.19 5.16 7.32
N VAL A 96 3.81 6.31 7.03
CA VAL A 96 5.28 6.41 6.86
C VAL A 96 6.03 6.10 8.16
N ASP A 97 5.61 6.71 9.26
CA ASP A 97 6.14 6.46 10.61
C ASP A 97 5.03 6.77 11.64
N PRO A 98 4.24 5.77 12.03
CA PRO A 98 3.09 5.99 12.92
C PRO A 98 3.49 6.48 14.31
N LYS A 99 4.72 6.20 14.76
CA LYS A 99 5.20 6.65 16.06
C LYS A 99 5.29 8.18 16.11
N THR A 100 5.70 8.80 15.01
CA THR A 100 5.88 10.26 14.94
C THR A 100 4.71 10.98 14.26
N SER A 101 3.78 10.25 13.64
CA SER A 101 2.59 10.80 12.99
C SER A 101 1.28 10.60 13.77
N THR A 102 1.30 10.08 14.99
CA THR A 102 0.08 9.74 15.75
C THR A 102 -0.88 10.93 15.91
N ASP A 103 -0.38 12.11 16.31
CA ASP A 103 -1.22 13.30 16.49
C ASP A 103 -1.79 13.81 15.16
N GLY A 104 -0.98 13.81 14.10
CA GLY A 104 -1.40 14.19 12.76
C GLY A 104 -2.50 13.27 12.22
N LEU A 105 -2.34 11.96 12.37
CA LEU A 105 -3.36 10.97 12.00
C LEU A 105 -4.63 11.11 12.85
N ASN A 106 -4.50 11.41 14.14
CA ASN A 106 -5.66 11.67 15.00
C ASN A 106 -6.43 12.94 14.63
N LYS A 107 -5.74 13.97 14.11
CA LYS A 107 -6.37 15.16 13.52
C LYS A 107 -7.19 14.75 12.29
N ILE A 108 -6.60 14.02 11.35
CA ILE A 108 -7.30 13.51 10.16
C ILE A 108 -8.53 12.68 10.57
N ALA A 109 -8.38 11.76 11.51
CA ALA A 109 -9.46 10.91 12.01
C ALA A 109 -10.60 11.67 12.72
N SER A 110 -10.37 12.92 13.15
CA SER A 110 -11.41 13.77 13.73
C SER A 110 -12.25 14.51 12.69
N GLU A 111 -11.75 14.61 11.45
CA GLU A 111 -12.37 15.37 10.35
C GLU A 111 -12.95 14.44 9.26
N THR A 112 -12.37 13.24 9.10
CA THR A 112 -12.78 12.24 8.11
C THR A 112 -12.59 10.82 8.63
N ALA A 113 -13.23 9.82 8.00
CA ALA A 113 -13.04 8.43 8.40
C ALA A 113 -11.63 7.96 8.04
N LEU A 114 -10.80 7.66 9.05
CA LEU A 114 -9.43 7.18 8.83
C LEU A 114 -9.36 5.66 8.93
N PHE A 115 -8.82 5.01 7.91
CA PHE A 115 -8.44 3.60 7.89
C PHE A 115 -6.93 3.49 7.63
N THR A 116 -6.35 2.35 7.95
CA THR A 116 -4.94 2.07 7.64
C THR A 116 -4.78 0.78 6.84
N THR A 117 -3.65 0.66 6.15
CA THR A 117 -3.31 -0.51 5.33
C THR A 117 -1.80 -0.63 5.18
N ASP A 118 -1.29 -1.82 4.84
CA ASP A 118 0.15 -2.11 4.74
C ASP A 118 0.93 -1.80 6.04
N SER A 119 1.33 -0.54 6.27
CA SER A 119 1.92 -0.02 7.51
C SER A 119 0.82 0.61 8.39
N ASP A 120 0.55 -0.02 9.53
CA ASP A 120 -0.54 0.37 10.43
C ASP A 120 -0.16 1.59 11.32
N ALA A 121 -1.17 2.13 12.03
CA ALA A 121 -1.03 3.12 13.07
C ALA A 121 -1.99 2.82 14.25
N PRO A 122 -1.77 1.73 15.02
CA PRO A 122 -2.75 1.22 15.98
C PRO A 122 -3.00 2.15 17.19
N GLN A 123 -2.11 3.11 17.46
CA GLN A 123 -2.26 4.09 18.54
C GLN A 123 -3.12 5.31 18.15
N THR A 124 -3.69 5.30 16.94
CA THR A 124 -4.53 6.37 16.42
C THR A 124 -6.01 6.03 16.56
N LYS A 125 -6.87 7.00 16.26
CA LYS A 125 -8.33 6.86 16.17
C LYS A 125 -8.78 6.24 14.84
N ARG A 126 -7.91 5.47 14.16
CA ARG A 126 -8.29 4.74 12.94
C ARG A 126 -9.49 3.83 13.21
N VAL A 127 -10.36 3.70 12.22
CA VAL A 127 -11.55 2.85 12.25
C VAL A 127 -11.16 1.38 12.17
N ALA A 128 -10.34 1.01 11.18
CA ALA A 128 -9.84 -0.35 10.99
C ALA A 128 -8.53 -0.36 10.20
N TYR A 129 -7.80 -1.45 10.33
CA TYR A 129 -6.66 -1.81 9.49
C TYR A 129 -7.11 -2.89 8.51
N ILE A 130 -6.75 -2.74 7.24
CA ILE A 130 -6.90 -3.79 6.24
C ILE A 130 -5.56 -4.03 5.54
N GLY A 131 -5.03 -5.23 5.65
CA GLY A 131 -3.71 -5.54 5.12
C GLY A 131 -3.24 -6.91 5.55
N SER A 132 -1.95 -7.19 5.40
CA SER A 132 -1.38 -8.44 5.86
C SER A 132 -0.96 -8.37 7.34
N SER A 133 -0.92 -9.52 8.00
CA SER A 133 -0.21 -9.65 9.28
C SER A 133 1.29 -9.60 8.98
N ASN A 134 1.95 -8.47 9.26
CA ASN A 134 3.37 -8.30 8.95
C ASN A 134 4.27 -9.13 9.87
N VAL A 135 3.84 -9.37 11.11
CA VAL A 135 4.49 -10.33 12.01
C VAL A 135 4.47 -11.74 11.42
N ASP A 136 3.31 -12.20 10.94
CA ASP A 136 3.23 -13.55 10.36
C ASP A 136 3.97 -13.64 9.01
N ALA A 137 3.98 -12.57 8.23
CA ALA A 137 4.81 -12.49 7.02
C ALA A 137 6.31 -12.57 7.36
N GLY A 138 6.76 -11.94 8.45
CA GLY A 138 8.12 -12.09 8.98
C GLY A 138 8.42 -13.53 9.41
N LYS A 139 7.50 -14.20 10.10
CA LYS A 139 7.66 -15.62 10.46
C LYS A 139 7.74 -16.51 9.23
N GLN A 140 6.95 -16.25 8.19
CA GLN A 140 7.04 -16.96 6.92
C GLN A 140 8.41 -16.78 6.25
N ALA A 141 8.99 -15.58 6.30
CA ALA A 141 10.35 -15.35 5.84
C ALA A 141 11.38 -16.17 6.65
N ALA A 142 11.20 -16.30 7.95
CA ALA A 142 12.01 -17.19 8.79
C ALA A 142 11.83 -18.68 8.42
N GLU A 143 10.62 -19.13 8.07
CA GLU A 143 10.40 -20.51 7.58
C GLU A 143 11.15 -20.77 6.26
N ILE A 144 11.12 -19.81 5.34
CA ILE A 144 11.91 -19.88 4.10
C ILE A 144 13.39 -20.01 4.42
N ALA A 145 13.93 -19.15 5.30
CA ALA A 145 15.33 -19.19 5.69
C ALA A 145 15.71 -20.53 6.34
N LYS A 146 14.92 -21.05 7.29
CA LYS A 146 15.17 -22.33 7.97
C LYS A 146 15.17 -23.51 6.98
N LYS A 147 14.25 -23.52 6.02
CA LYS A 147 14.18 -24.56 4.99
C LYS A 147 15.40 -24.49 4.05
N ALA A 148 15.83 -23.29 3.68
CA ALA A 148 16.96 -23.09 2.77
C ALA A 148 18.33 -23.29 3.44
N MET A 149 18.42 -23.06 4.77
CA MET A 149 19.67 -23.07 5.53
C MET A 149 19.59 -23.98 6.76
N PRO A 150 19.40 -25.30 6.60
CA PRO A 150 19.25 -26.23 7.72
C PRO A 150 20.48 -26.28 8.65
N ASN A 151 21.65 -25.86 8.14
CA ASN A 151 22.90 -25.82 8.89
C ASN A 151 23.14 -24.49 9.63
N GLY A 152 22.24 -23.51 9.50
CA GLY A 152 22.39 -22.19 10.09
C GLY A 152 23.15 -21.18 9.22
N GLY A 153 23.36 -19.97 9.76
CA GLY A 153 24.08 -18.91 9.08
C GLY A 153 23.72 -17.51 9.56
N LYS A 154 24.35 -16.49 8.97
CA LYS A 154 24.10 -15.09 9.29
C LYS A 154 23.36 -14.41 8.14
N CYS A 155 22.21 -13.85 8.46
CA CYS A 155 21.36 -13.07 7.57
C CYS A 155 21.53 -11.57 7.81
N LEU A 156 21.55 -10.79 6.73
CA LEU A 156 21.36 -9.34 6.76
C LEU A 156 20.01 -8.96 6.16
N GLY A 157 19.30 -8.06 6.81
CA GLY A 157 18.04 -7.51 6.31
C GLY A 157 18.23 -6.19 5.57
N PHE A 158 17.38 -5.94 4.60
CA PHE A 158 17.27 -4.67 3.87
C PHE A 158 15.82 -4.25 3.84
N VAL A 159 15.56 -2.97 4.10
CA VAL A 159 14.20 -2.43 4.20
C VAL A 159 14.19 -0.94 3.79
N GLY A 160 13.04 -0.45 3.34
CA GLY A 160 12.88 0.98 3.04
C GLY A 160 12.91 1.84 4.29
N LEU A 161 11.79 1.88 5.01
CA LEU A 161 11.58 2.76 6.15
C LEU A 161 11.66 1.96 7.45
N LEU A 162 12.74 2.10 8.22
CA LEU A 162 12.87 1.47 9.54
C LEU A 162 11.81 1.96 10.55
N GLY A 163 11.27 3.16 10.33
CA GLY A 163 10.21 3.76 11.15
C GLY A 163 8.81 3.19 10.88
N ALA A 164 8.58 2.59 9.71
CA ALA A 164 7.28 2.06 9.34
C ALA A 164 6.89 0.83 10.18
N ASP A 165 5.60 0.67 10.44
CA ASP A 165 5.08 -0.41 11.29
C ASP A 165 5.26 -1.78 10.62
N ASN A 166 4.95 -1.86 9.33
CA ASN A 166 5.13 -3.08 8.54
C ASN A 166 6.58 -3.59 8.57
N ALA A 167 7.56 -2.69 8.48
CA ALA A 167 8.98 -2.99 8.56
C ALA A 167 9.34 -3.57 9.93
N LYS A 168 8.93 -2.88 11.01
CA LYS A 168 9.17 -3.33 12.38
C LYS A 168 8.56 -4.71 12.64
N GLU A 169 7.32 -4.92 12.22
CA GLU A 169 6.60 -6.17 12.40
C GLU A 169 7.21 -7.32 11.58
N ARG A 170 7.61 -7.10 10.33
CA ARG A 170 8.30 -8.13 9.52
C ARG A 170 9.65 -8.54 10.13
N ILE A 171 10.43 -7.56 10.58
CA ILE A 171 11.73 -7.80 11.23
C ILE A 171 11.52 -8.56 12.54
N GLN A 172 10.55 -8.14 13.36
CA GLN A 172 10.20 -8.81 14.61
C GLN A 172 9.73 -10.25 14.36
N GLY A 173 8.80 -10.44 13.42
CA GLY A 173 8.29 -11.75 13.04
C GLY A 173 9.38 -12.69 12.53
N MET A 174 10.34 -12.16 11.76
CA MET A 174 11.50 -12.95 11.33
C MET A 174 12.37 -13.35 12.52
N LYS A 175 12.70 -12.42 13.42
CA LYS A 175 13.47 -12.73 14.64
C LYS A 175 12.77 -13.78 15.51
N ASP A 176 11.46 -13.65 15.70
CA ASP A 176 10.65 -14.61 16.46
C ASP A 176 10.62 -15.98 15.78
N GLY A 177 10.43 -16.02 14.46
CA GLY A 177 10.42 -17.27 13.70
C GLY A 177 11.78 -17.98 13.62
N LEU A 178 12.87 -17.23 13.81
CA LEU A 178 14.24 -17.74 13.91
C LEU A 178 14.65 -18.15 15.33
N ALA A 179 13.87 -17.83 16.36
CA ALA A 179 14.20 -18.18 17.74
C ALA A 179 14.44 -19.70 17.89
N GLY A 180 15.56 -20.06 18.53
CA GLY A 180 15.98 -21.46 18.69
C GLY A 180 16.59 -22.11 17.44
N SER A 181 16.67 -21.40 16.31
CA SER A 181 17.40 -21.86 15.13
C SER A 181 18.89 -21.51 15.19
N LYS A 182 19.66 -22.01 14.22
CA LYS A 182 21.08 -21.66 14.01
C LYS A 182 21.26 -20.46 13.07
N ILE A 183 20.18 -19.78 12.71
CA ILE A 183 20.18 -18.63 11.80
C ILE A 183 19.99 -17.37 12.63
N GLU A 184 20.81 -16.36 12.35
CA GLU A 184 20.77 -15.08 13.05
C GLU A 184 20.56 -13.93 12.05
N LEU A 185 19.60 -13.04 12.31
CA LEU A 185 19.48 -11.76 11.61
C LEU A 185 20.36 -10.73 12.32
N VAL A 186 21.58 -10.54 11.82
CA VAL A 186 22.65 -9.82 12.54
C VAL A 186 22.54 -8.29 12.46
N ASP A 187 21.96 -7.77 11.38
CA ASP A 187 21.73 -6.35 11.15
C ASP A 187 20.62 -6.15 10.09
N VAL A 188 19.98 -4.99 10.10
CA VAL A 188 18.96 -4.59 9.13
C VAL A 188 19.20 -3.15 8.69
N ARG A 189 19.40 -2.93 7.40
CA ARG A 189 19.74 -1.62 6.84
C ARG A 189 18.54 -0.97 6.18
N GLY A 190 18.24 0.25 6.63
CA GLY A 190 17.27 1.15 6.01
C GLY A 190 17.83 1.83 4.77
N ASP A 191 16.99 2.02 3.76
CA ASP A 191 17.36 2.72 2.52
C ASP A 191 16.54 3.99 2.23
N ASP A 192 15.56 4.32 3.07
CA ASP A 192 14.69 5.50 2.93
C ASP A 192 13.91 5.54 1.59
N ILE A 193 13.64 4.38 0.98
CA ILE A 193 13.01 4.23 -0.34
C ILE A 193 13.91 4.70 -1.50
N ASP A 194 15.19 4.97 -1.22
CA ASP A 194 16.20 5.25 -2.23
C ASP A 194 16.76 3.94 -2.80
N GLN A 195 16.36 3.61 -4.03
CA GLN A 195 16.78 2.38 -4.73
C GLN A 195 18.31 2.30 -4.94
N ALA A 196 18.99 3.44 -5.12
CA ALA A 196 20.44 3.46 -5.28
C ALA A 196 21.12 3.16 -3.95
N ARG A 197 20.61 3.73 -2.84
CA ARG A 197 21.04 3.40 -1.49
C ARG A 197 20.75 1.95 -1.14
N ALA A 198 19.59 1.42 -1.54
CA ALA A 198 19.23 0.03 -1.31
C ALA A 198 20.25 -0.94 -1.94
N LYS A 199 20.66 -0.69 -3.19
CA LYS A 199 21.73 -1.47 -3.83
C LYS A 199 23.07 -1.27 -3.14
N LYS A 200 23.43 -0.01 -2.84
CA LYS A 200 24.70 0.33 -2.16
C LYS A 200 24.83 -0.34 -0.79
N ASN A 201 23.74 -0.42 -0.02
CA ASN A 201 23.70 -1.10 1.27
C ASN A 201 24.09 -2.59 1.13
N VAL A 202 23.68 -3.26 0.06
CA VAL A 202 24.03 -4.66 -0.23
C VAL A 202 25.50 -4.79 -0.61
N GLU A 203 25.99 -3.90 -1.49
CA GLU A 203 27.40 -3.87 -1.88
C GLU A 203 28.32 -3.66 -0.66
N ASP A 204 27.98 -2.71 0.21
CA ASP A 204 28.72 -2.43 1.44
C ASP A 204 28.65 -3.60 2.43
N ALA A 205 27.52 -4.31 2.48
CA ALA A 205 27.39 -5.51 3.31
C ALA A 205 28.31 -6.65 2.83
N LEU A 206 28.43 -6.86 1.52
CA LEU A 206 29.31 -7.87 0.96
C LEU A 206 30.79 -7.64 1.31
N VAL A 207 31.19 -6.38 1.46
CA VAL A 207 32.54 -5.98 1.86
C VAL A 207 32.72 -6.06 3.38
N ALA A 208 31.78 -5.51 4.14
CA ALA A 208 31.90 -5.36 5.59
C ALA A 208 31.64 -6.67 6.38
N SER A 209 30.95 -7.63 5.77
CA SER A 209 30.49 -8.85 6.46
C SER A 209 30.71 -10.08 5.57
N PRO A 210 31.96 -10.50 5.33
CA PRO A 210 32.27 -11.61 4.41
C PRO A 210 31.75 -12.98 4.87
N ASP A 211 31.30 -13.10 6.11
CA ASP A 211 30.74 -14.30 6.73
C ASP A 211 29.21 -14.42 6.60
N ILE A 212 28.54 -13.46 5.96
CA ILE A 212 27.10 -13.53 5.70
C ILE A 212 26.81 -14.62 4.67
N THR A 213 25.81 -15.44 4.97
CA THR A 213 25.36 -16.51 4.08
C THR A 213 23.92 -16.30 3.63
N CYS A 214 23.28 -15.24 4.11
CA CYS A 214 21.89 -14.93 3.85
C CYS A 214 21.62 -13.43 3.73
N MET A 215 20.71 -13.06 2.84
CA MET A 215 20.18 -11.71 2.70
C MET A 215 18.66 -11.75 2.59
N VAL A 216 17.99 -10.81 3.26
CA VAL A 216 16.52 -10.72 3.27
C VAL A 216 16.09 -9.34 2.81
N GLY A 217 15.27 -9.28 1.76
CA GLY A 217 14.61 -8.05 1.33
C GLY A 217 13.23 -7.96 1.95
N PHE A 218 12.98 -6.96 2.80
CA PHE A 218 11.69 -6.82 3.50
C PHE A 218 10.65 -6.01 2.72
N TYR A 219 11.05 -5.20 1.74
CA TYR A 219 10.17 -4.53 0.77
C TYR A 219 10.37 -5.10 -0.64
N SER A 220 9.32 -5.04 -1.47
CA SER A 220 9.29 -5.49 -2.87
C SER A 220 10.55 -5.23 -3.69
N TYR A 221 11.13 -4.03 -3.59
CA TYR A 221 12.30 -3.67 -4.39
C TYR A 221 13.64 -4.09 -3.78
N ASN A 222 13.69 -4.47 -2.51
CA ASN A 222 14.96 -4.87 -1.89
C ASN A 222 15.51 -6.16 -2.50
N THR A 223 14.66 -7.16 -2.77
CA THR A 223 15.11 -8.42 -3.38
C THR A 223 15.70 -8.23 -4.78
N PRO A 224 15.10 -7.43 -5.69
CA PRO A 224 15.75 -7.02 -6.92
C PRO A 224 17.13 -6.36 -6.73
N ARG A 225 17.28 -5.45 -5.75
CA ARG A 225 18.59 -4.82 -5.48
C ARG A 225 19.62 -5.81 -4.93
N ILE A 226 19.20 -6.75 -4.09
CA ILE A 226 20.04 -7.86 -3.62
C ILE A 226 20.49 -8.72 -4.82
N TYR A 227 19.55 -9.11 -5.68
CA TYR A 227 19.84 -9.91 -6.88
C TYR A 227 20.86 -9.21 -7.78
N GLU A 228 20.65 -7.94 -8.10
CA GLU A 228 21.56 -7.14 -8.93
C GLU A 228 22.96 -7.06 -8.33
N ALA A 229 23.08 -6.71 -7.05
CA ALA A 229 24.38 -6.59 -6.38
C ALA A 229 25.13 -7.94 -6.31
N LEU A 230 24.41 -9.03 -6.03
CA LEU A 230 25.00 -10.38 -6.02
C LEU A 230 25.44 -10.81 -7.42
N ARG A 231 24.66 -10.51 -8.45
CA ARG A 231 25.03 -10.78 -9.85
C ARG A 231 26.29 -10.01 -10.23
N ASP A 232 26.32 -8.71 -9.95
CA ASP A 232 27.45 -7.84 -10.31
C ASP A 232 28.74 -8.24 -9.55
N ALA A 233 28.60 -8.77 -8.33
CA ALA A 233 29.71 -9.31 -7.53
C ALA A 233 30.09 -10.77 -7.88
N GLY A 234 29.40 -11.43 -8.83
CA GLY A 234 29.64 -12.84 -9.15
C GLY A 234 29.30 -13.81 -8.01
N LYS A 235 28.41 -13.40 -7.08
CA LYS A 235 28.00 -14.14 -5.88
C LYS A 235 26.56 -14.66 -5.93
N LEU A 236 25.88 -14.52 -7.07
CA LEU A 236 24.53 -15.05 -7.26
C LEU A 236 24.50 -16.57 -7.02
N GLY A 237 23.54 -17.04 -6.23
CA GLY A 237 23.44 -18.46 -5.83
C GLY A 237 24.44 -18.92 -4.75
N GLN A 238 25.40 -18.08 -4.34
CA GLN A 238 26.32 -18.39 -3.24
C GLN A 238 25.79 -17.92 -1.87
N ILE A 239 24.92 -16.92 -1.87
CA ILE A 239 24.26 -16.36 -0.69
C ILE A 239 22.77 -16.65 -0.83
N THR A 240 22.16 -17.20 0.23
CA THR A 240 20.72 -17.46 0.26
C THR A 240 19.96 -16.13 0.28
N VAL A 241 19.01 -15.95 -0.63
CA VAL A 241 18.15 -14.76 -0.65
C VAL A 241 16.72 -15.14 -0.28
N VAL A 242 16.13 -14.44 0.70
CA VAL A 242 14.71 -14.52 1.04
C VAL A 242 14.03 -13.23 0.60
N GLY A 243 12.93 -13.37 -0.15
CA GLY A 243 12.24 -12.23 -0.75
C GLY A 243 10.93 -11.85 -0.07
N PHE A 244 10.50 -10.64 -0.40
CA PHE A 244 9.13 -10.18 -0.23
C PHE A 244 8.58 -9.69 -1.57
N ASP A 245 7.26 -9.88 -1.72
CA ASP A 245 6.45 -9.51 -2.88
C ASP A 245 6.89 -10.20 -4.19
N ASP A 246 6.25 -9.81 -5.28
CA ASP A 246 6.20 -10.53 -6.55
C ASP A 246 6.84 -9.75 -7.71
N ASP A 247 7.85 -8.92 -7.41
CA ASP A 247 8.62 -8.24 -8.43
C ASP A 247 9.12 -9.25 -9.49
N PRO A 248 9.07 -8.92 -10.80
CA PRO A 248 9.48 -9.85 -11.85
C PRO A 248 10.91 -10.40 -11.68
N ILE A 249 11.86 -9.60 -11.16
CA ILE A 249 13.22 -10.06 -10.86
C ILE A 249 13.20 -11.05 -9.70
N THR A 250 12.41 -10.80 -8.67
CA THR A 250 12.22 -11.72 -7.53
C THR A 250 11.64 -13.06 -8.00
N LEU A 251 10.56 -13.06 -8.78
CA LEU A 251 9.94 -14.28 -9.29
C LEU A 251 10.90 -15.04 -10.24
N GLY A 252 11.63 -14.31 -11.09
CA GLY A 252 12.70 -14.89 -11.92
C GLY A 252 13.78 -15.57 -11.08
N GLY A 253 14.25 -14.91 -10.02
CA GLY A 253 15.22 -15.48 -9.09
C GLY A 253 14.71 -16.72 -8.36
N VAL A 254 13.42 -16.74 -7.96
CA VAL A 254 12.78 -17.93 -7.37
C VAL A 254 12.74 -19.09 -8.37
N LYS A 255 12.37 -18.81 -9.62
CA LYS A 255 12.36 -19.80 -10.70
C LYS A 255 13.76 -20.37 -10.97
N GLU A 256 14.77 -19.52 -10.99
CA GLU A 256 16.18 -19.90 -11.17
C GLU A 256 16.74 -20.65 -9.96
N GLY A 257 16.19 -20.42 -8.76
CA GLY A 257 16.70 -20.94 -7.48
C GLY A 257 17.80 -20.06 -6.87
N THR A 258 18.00 -18.84 -7.38
CA THR A 258 18.92 -17.83 -6.83
C THR A 258 18.27 -17.01 -5.72
N VAL A 259 16.93 -17.02 -5.64
CA VAL A 259 16.12 -16.60 -4.48
C VAL A 259 15.40 -17.84 -3.96
N ALA A 260 15.47 -18.10 -2.65
CA ALA A 260 14.96 -19.34 -2.06
C ALA A 260 13.43 -19.45 -2.16
N ALA A 261 12.73 -18.37 -1.80
CA ALA A 261 11.31 -18.14 -1.99
C ALA A 261 11.00 -16.68 -1.65
N THR A 262 9.78 -16.23 -1.93
CA THR A 262 9.31 -14.90 -1.57
C THR A 262 7.98 -14.95 -0.82
N VAL A 263 7.78 -14.06 0.15
CA VAL A 263 6.50 -13.85 0.83
C VAL A 263 5.71 -12.78 0.09
N VAL A 264 4.60 -13.17 -0.52
CA VAL A 264 3.79 -12.30 -1.38
C VAL A 264 2.52 -11.83 -0.68
N GLN A 265 2.27 -10.53 -0.79
CA GLN A 265 1.11 -9.82 -0.27
C GLN A 265 0.02 -9.64 -1.33
N GLN A 266 -1.12 -9.05 -0.97
CA GLN A 266 -2.26 -8.88 -1.87
C GLN A 266 -2.78 -7.42 -1.87
N PRO A 267 -1.96 -6.44 -2.32
CA PRO A 267 -2.35 -5.02 -2.36
C PRO A 267 -3.59 -4.71 -3.21
N PHE A 268 -3.89 -5.53 -4.23
CA PHE A 268 -5.16 -5.47 -4.95
C PHE A 268 -6.35 -5.66 -4.01
N GLU A 269 -6.31 -6.70 -3.17
CA GLU A 269 -7.38 -7.02 -2.23
C GLU A 269 -7.50 -5.97 -1.14
N TRP A 270 -6.37 -5.43 -0.65
CA TRP A 270 -6.37 -4.35 0.33
C TRP A 270 -7.11 -3.12 -0.20
N ALA A 271 -6.78 -2.69 -1.43
CA ALA A 271 -7.41 -1.57 -2.08
C ALA A 271 -8.89 -1.84 -2.38
N TYR A 272 -9.20 -2.97 -3.01
CA TYR A 272 -10.55 -3.31 -3.43
C TYR A 272 -11.50 -3.45 -2.24
N GLN A 273 -11.12 -4.26 -1.25
CA GLN A 273 -11.94 -4.48 -0.05
C GLN A 273 -11.94 -3.24 0.85
N GLY A 274 -10.81 -2.55 0.99
CA GLY A 274 -10.69 -1.36 1.84
C GLY A 274 -11.56 -0.21 1.36
N MET A 275 -11.59 0.06 0.04
CA MET A 275 -12.48 1.08 -0.53
C MET A 275 -13.96 0.75 -0.31
N LYS A 276 -14.34 -0.52 -0.49
CA LYS A 276 -15.72 -0.97 -0.26
C LYS A 276 -16.11 -0.90 1.22
N LEU A 277 -15.20 -1.27 2.11
CA LEU A 277 -15.38 -1.16 3.56
C LEU A 277 -15.56 0.30 3.99
N MET A 278 -14.72 1.22 3.48
CA MET A 278 -14.86 2.65 3.74
C MET A 278 -16.21 3.18 3.26
N ALA A 279 -16.64 2.81 2.06
CA ALA A 279 -17.94 3.21 1.53
C ALA A 279 -19.11 2.68 2.38
N ALA A 280 -19.07 1.40 2.79
CA ALA A 280 -20.07 0.80 3.67
C ALA A 280 -20.12 1.49 5.04
N TYR A 281 -18.95 1.75 5.64
CA TYR A 281 -18.82 2.45 6.91
C TYR A 281 -19.48 3.85 6.88
N LEU A 282 -19.26 4.60 5.80
CA LEU A 282 -19.88 5.92 5.61
C LEU A 282 -21.40 5.87 5.44
N LYS A 283 -21.95 4.73 5.01
CA LYS A 283 -23.39 4.47 4.97
C LYS A 283 -23.93 3.96 6.31
N GLY A 284 -23.10 3.88 7.34
CA GLY A 284 -23.45 3.41 8.68
C GLY A 284 -23.32 1.89 8.88
N ASP A 285 -22.89 1.15 7.86
CA ASP A 285 -22.68 -0.30 7.96
C ASP A 285 -21.28 -0.60 8.52
N LYS A 286 -21.25 -1.12 9.75
CA LYS A 286 -20.01 -1.52 10.44
C LYS A 286 -19.85 -3.04 10.51
N SER A 287 -20.70 -3.81 9.85
CA SER A 287 -20.68 -5.28 9.93
C SER A 287 -19.40 -5.91 9.39
N GLY A 288 -18.71 -5.22 8.47
CA GLY A 288 -17.40 -5.61 7.94
C GLY A 288 -16.21 -5.30 8.85
N ILE A 289 -16.41 -4.63 9.99
CA ILE A 289 -15.33 -4.27 10.92
C ILE A 289 -15.35 -5.23 12.12
N PRO A 290 -14.32 -6.08 12.29
CA PRO A 290 -14.24 -7.00 13.42
C PRO A 290 -13.94 -6.25 14.73
N ALA A 291 -14.21 -6.88 15.88
CA ALA A 291 -14.05 -6.27 17.19
C ALA A 291 -12.61 -5.84 17.53
N ASN A 292 -11.60 -6.48 16.93
CA ASN A 292 -10.20 -6.12 17.08
C ASN A 292 -9.74 -5.08 16.03
N ASN A 293 -10.63 -4.62 15.15
CA ASN A 293 -10.37 -3.64 14.10
C ASN A 293 -9.27 -4.06 13.10
N LEU A 294 -9.00 -5.37 12.96
CA LEU A 294 -8.00 -5.93 12.05
C LEU A 294 -8.65 -6.83 11.00
N ILE A 295 -8.51 -6.46 9.74
CA ILE A 295 -8.96 -7.24 8.59
C ILE A 295 -7.72 -7.77 7.88
N ILE A 296 -7.38 -9.02 8.20
CA ILE A 296 -6.14 -9.65 7.73
C ILE A 296 -6.39 -10.36 6.40
N ILE A 297 -5.70 -9.89 5.38
CA ILE A 297 -5.61 -10.53 4.07
C ILE A 297 -4.32 -11.38 4.05
N PRO A 298 -4.43 -12.72 3.97
CA PRO A 298 -3.29 -13.62 4.08
C PRO A 298 -2.22 -13.36 3.03
N THR A 299 -0.96 -13.57 3.42
CA THR A 299 0.17 -13.67 2.50
C THR A 299 0.29 -15.08 1.93
N LYS A 300 1.12 -15.23 0.88
CA LYS A 300 1.46 -16.52 0.27
C LYS A 300 2.98 -16.67 0.21
N ILE A 301 3.51 -17.85 0.49
CA ILE A 301 4.89 -18.17 0.15
C ILE A 301 4.91 -18.68 -1.29
N ILE A 302 5.69 -18.04 -2.15
CA ILE A 302 5.91 -18.48 -3.52
C ILE A 302 7.32 -19.07 -3.59
N GLY A 303 7.37 -20.40 -3.68
CA GLY A 303 8.60 -21.17 -3.90
C GLY A 303 8.76 -21.58 -5.36
N LYS A 304 9.86 -22.29 -5.64
CA LYS A 304 10.21 -22.78 -6.99
C LYS A 304 9.11 -23.64 -7.63
N ASP A 305 8.37 -24.41 -6.82
CA ASP A 305 7.32 -25.31 -7.31
C ASP A 305 6.04 -24.57 -7.71
N ASP A 306 5.81 -23.37 -7.15
CA ASP A 306 4.56 -22.60 -7.34
C ASP A 306 4.73 -21.43 -8.32
N VAL A 307 5.96 -20.97 -8.55
CA VAL A 307 6.26 -19.69 -9.21
C VAL A 307 5.72 -19.58 -10.63
N ASP A 308 5.75 -20.66 -11.42
CA ASP A 308 5.25 -20.63 -12.80
C ASP A 308 3.72 -20.50 -12.85
N ALA A 309 3.01 -21.25 -12.02
CA ALA A 309 1.56 -21.16 -11.91
C ALA A 309 1.13 -19.79 -11.37
N TYR A 310 1.86 -19.27 -10.37
CA TYR A 310 1.64 -17.96 -9.81
C TYR A 310 1.84 -16.84 -10.83
N ALA A 311 2.96 -16.86 -11.58
CA ALA A 311 3.25 -15.86 -12.61
C ALA A 311 2.25 -15.90 -13.78
N ALA A 312 1.74 -17.08 -14.14
CA ALA A 312 0.66 -17.20 -15.13
C ALA A 312 -0.65 -16.56 -14.65
N ASN A 313 -1.00 -16.74 -13.38
CA ASN A 313 -2.18 -16.11 -12.79
C ASN A 313 -2.05 -14.58 -12.74
N LEU A 314 -0.88 -14.04 -12.36
CA LEU A 314 -0.62 -12.60 -12.39
C LEU A 314 -0.86 -11.98 -13.78
N LYS A 315 -0.40 -12.64 -14.85
CA LYS A 315 -0.60 -12.17 -16.23
C LYS A 315 -2.08 -12.15 -16.61
N ALA A 316 -2.81 -13.23 -16.28
CA ALA A 316 -4.24 -13.33 -16.55
C ALA A 316 -5.03 -12.21 -15.83
N MET A 317 -4.70 -11.91 -14.57
CA MET A 317 -5.32 -10.81 -13.81
C MET A 317 -4.98 -9.43 -14.37
N ALA A 318 -3.78 -9.25 -14.96
CA ALA A 318 -3.38 -8.01 -15.61
C ALA A 318 -4.03 -7.78 -16.99
N GLY A 319 -4.82 -8.73 -17.49
CA GLY A 319 -5.48 -8.65 -18.80
C GLY A 319 -4.50 -8.71 -19.98
N LYS A 320 -3.36 -9.40 -19.82
CA LYS A 320 -2.33 -9.61 -20.85
C LYS A 320 -2.21 -11.06 -21.26
#